data_AF-A0A5M5C7W9-F1
#
_entry.id   AF-A0A5M5C7W9-F1
#
_cell.length_a   1.000
_cell.length_b   1.000
_cell.length_c   1.000
_cell.angle_alpha   90.00
_cell.angle_beta   90.00
_cell.angle_gamma   90.00
#
_symmetry.space_group_name_H-M   'P 1'
#
loop_
_entity.id
_entity.type
_entity.pdbx_description
1 polymer ?
#
loop_
_entity_poly.entity_id
_entity_poly.type
_entity_poly.pdbx_seq_one_letter_code
_entity_poly.pdbx_strand_id
1 'polypeptide(L)'
;YLPNNRNITEKEFSAQWQVLNLNRNYSQVMVDFNTSNIKDIESSSFGVNFKIPVEQYQQSMRSAKYAILIILLTFGVIFFTEIMNNTRIHALQYLLVGLALCLFYSLLLSFSEHVGFNPAYLLSSALTIILVGGYMFGITKKKKPSLIMSGLLTILYIYIFVLIQLETFALLAGSLGLFIILAIVMYFSKKIDWFNE
;
A
#
# COMPACT_ATOMS: atom_id res chain seq x y z
N TYR A 1 22.49 26.58 6.80
CA TYR A 1 22.89 27.81 6.08
C TYR A 1 21.79 28.23 5.14
N LEU A 2 21.38 29.51 5.16
CA LEU A 2 20.46 30.05 4.16
C LEU A 2 21.19 30.25 2.82
N PRO A 3 20.50 30.08 1.67
CA PRO A 3 21.10 30.36 0.37
C PRO A 3 21.39 31.86 0.23
N ASN A 4 22.53 32.18 -0.37
CA ASN A 4 22.92 33.56 -0.66
C ASN A 4 22.11 34.12 -1.83
N ASN A 5 21.75 33.26 -2.79
CA ASN A 5 20.84 33.62 -3.88
C ASN A 5 19.76 32.54 -4.03
N ARG A 6 18.51 32.97 -4.22
CA ARG A 6 17.34 32.09 -4.36
C ARG A 6 16.44 32.65 -5.45
N ASN A 7 16.27 31.87 -6.52
CA ASN A 7 15.31 32.17 -7.56
C ASN A 7 14.25 31.05 -7.62
N ILE A 8 12.97 31.44 -7.56
CA ILE A 8 11.84 30.51 -7.63
C ILE A 8 10.97 30.93 -8.80
N THR A 9 10.80 30.03 -9.76
CA THR A 9 9.85 30.16 -10.87
C THR A 9 8.77 29.09 -10.75
N GLU A 10 7.72 29.16 -11.59
CA GLU A 10 6.63 28.18 -11.59
C GLU A 10 7.08 26.74 -11.91
N LYS A 11 8.22 26.59 -12.60
CA LYS A 11 8.73 25.28 -13.06
C LYS A 11 10.03 24.87 -12.40
N GLU A 12 10.84 25.82 -11.94
CA GLU A 12 12.19 25.56 -11.47
C GLU A 12 12.54 26.33 -10.19
N PHE A 13 13.35 25.70 -9.36
CA PHE A 13 13.95 26.26 -8.15
C PHE A 13 15.48 26.23 -8.28
N SER A 14 16.12 27.38 -8.12
CA SER A 14 17.58 27.50 -8.07
C SER A 14 18.01 28.20 -6.79
N ALA A 15 18.96 27.61 -6.08
CA ALA A 15 19.53 28.17 -4.88
C ALA A 15 21.04 27.97 -4.87
N GLN A 16 21.75 29.04 -4.50
CA GLN A 16 23.21 29.06 -4.40
C GLN A 16 23.60 29.36 -2.96
N TRP A 17 24.44 28.50 -2.39
CA TRP A 17 25.01 28.66 -1.06
C TRP A 17 26.48 29.00 -1.18
N GLN A 18 26.91 29.97 -0.40
CA GLN A 18 28.32 30.30 -0.26
C GLN A 18 28.66 30.22 1.22
N VAL A 19 29.49 29.24 1.60
CA VAL A 19 29.96 29.07 2.97
C VAL A 19 31.44 29.41 3.00
N LEU A 20 31.79 30.45 3.75
CA LEU A 20 33.18 30.83 3.95
C LEU A 20 33.94 29.72 4.68
N ASN A 21 35.24 29.59 4.37
CA ASN A 21 36.11 28.58 4.97
C ASN A 21 36.21 28.70 6.51
N LEU A 22 35.93 29.89 7.05
CA LEU A 22 35.89 30.20 8.49
C LEU A 22 34.68 29.60 9.21
N ASN A 23 33.58 29.32 8.50
CA ASN A 23 32.35 28.76 9.07
C ASN A 23 32.28 27.23 8.97
N ARG A 24 33.35 26.58 8.49
CA ARG A 24 33.39 25.12 8.40
C ARG A 24 33.84 24.55 9.73
N ASN A 25 33.06 23.61 10.28
CA ASN A 25 33.33 23.04 11.60
C ASN A 25 34.29 21.82 11.54
N TYR A 26 35.29 21.86 10.66
CA TYR A 26 36.26 20.78 10.47
C TYR A 26 37.65 21.35 10.12
N SER A 27 38.71 20.60 10.46
CA SER A 27 40.09 21.04 10.23
C SER A 27 40.44 21.09 8.74
N GLN A 28 41.15 22.14 8.30
CA GLN A 28 41.65 22.27 6.93
C GLN A 28 42.88 21.41 6.65
N VAL A 29 43.60 21.03 7.71
CA VAL A 29 44.77 20.15 7.63
C VAL A 29 44.49 18.94 8.52
N MET A 30 44.52 17.76 7.90
CA MET A 30 44.34 16.48 8.60
C MET A 30 45.68 15.76 8.60
N VAL A 31 46.22 15.53 9.79
CA VAL A 31 47.49 14.80 9.97
C VAL A 31 47.26 13.29 10.02
N ASP A 32 46.07 12.86 10.45
CA ASP A 32 45.68 11.45 10.56
C ASP A 32 44.22 11.27 10.10
N PHE A 33 43.98 10.36 9.15
CA PHE A 33 42.66 10.20 8.52
C PHE A 33 41.84 9.12 9.23
N ASN A 34 41.13 9.52 10.29
CA ASN A 34 40.29 8.62 11.11
C ASN A 34 38.79 8.81 10.83
N THR A 35 37.98 7.81 11.23
CA THR A 35 36.52 7.78 11.06
C THR A 35 35.78 8.96 11.71
N SER A 36 36.39 9.61 12.70
CA SER A 36 35.88 10.85 13.32
C SER A 36 35.89 12.03 12.35
N ASN A 37 36.96 12.19 11.58
CA ASN A 37 37.12 13.32 10.65
C ASN A 37 36.14 13.21 9.47
N ILE A 38 35.78 11.99 9.07
CA ILE A 38 34.76 11.74 8.04
C ILE A 38 33.38 12.20 8.53
N LYS A 39 33.03 11.90 9.79
CA LYS A 39 31.75 12.33 10.40
C LYS A 39 31.66 13.86 10.54
N ASP A 40 32.76 14.53 10.83
CA ASP A 40 32.78 16.00 10.93
C ASP A 40 32.56 16.68 9.56
N ILE A 41 33.05 16.06 8.47
CA ILE A 41 32.78 16.51 7.10
C ILE A 41 31.32 16.24 6.70
N GLU A 42 30.81 15.03 6.97
CA GLU A 42 29.42 14.65 6.67
C GLU A 42 28.41 15.54 7.42
N SER A 43 28.67 15.85 8.70
CA SER A 43 27.82 16.73 9.51
C SER A 43 27.87 18.19 9.06
N SER A 44 28.92 18.60 8.34
CA SER A 44 29.02 19.92 7.71
C SER A 44 28.34 19.99 6.34
N SER A 45 27.73 18.89 5.85
CA SER A 45 26.95 18.92 4.61
C SER A 45 25.76 19.88 4.74
N PHE A 46 25.51 20.67 3.71
CA PHE A 46 24.39 21.59 3.65
C PHE A 46 23.75 21.52 2.26
N GLY A 47 22.45 21.75 2.20
CA GLY A 47 21.69 21.71 0.96
C GLY A 47 20.21 21.91 1.23
N VAL A 48 19.40 21.59 0.22
CA VAL A 48 17.94 21.51 0.35
C VAL A 48 17.53 20.08 0.52
N ASN A 49 16.82 19.77 1.60
CA ASN A 49 16.04 18.56 1.66
C ASN A 49 14.66 18.89 1.09
N PHE A 50 14.38 18.38 -0.12
CA PHE A 50 13.02 18.46 -0.65
C PHE A 50 12.14 17.56 0.22
N LYS A 51 11.39 18.16 1.16
CA LYS A 51 10.22 17.49 1.71
C LYS A 51 9.21 17.39 0.57
N ILE A 52 9.28 16.30 -0.18
CA ILE A 52 8.31 15.95 -1.19
C ILE A 52 7.08 15.45 -0.41
N PRO A 53 5.96 16.20 -0.31
CA PRO A 53 4.74 15.73 0.35
C PRO A 53 4.07 14.56 -0.41
N VAL A 54 4.72 14.07 -1.47
CA VAL A 54 4.18 13.18 -2.48
C VAL A 54 4.37 11.71 -2.13
N GLU A 55 5.24 11.31 -1.20
CA GLU A 55 5.43 9.87 -0.89
C GLU A 55 4.11 9.19 -0.54
N GLN A 56 3.30 9.85 0.28
CA GLN A 56 2.05 9.31 0.77
C GLN A 56 0.94 9.29 -0.29
N TYR A 57 0.88 10.36 -1.08
CA TYR A 57 -0.06 10.46 -2.21
C TYR A 57 0.33 9.49 -3.35
N GLN A 58 1.63 9.29 -3.58
CA GLN A 58 2.15 8.31 -4.54
C GLN A 58 1.87 6.88 -4.08
N GLN A 59 2.02 6.58 -2.79
CA GLN A 59 1.69 5.26 -2.24
C GLN A 59 0.17 4.99 -2.34
N SER A 60 -0.68 5.97 -2.03
CA SER A 60 -2.13 5.88 -2.23
C SER A 60 -2.50 5.72 -3.71
N MET A 61 -1.86 6.47 -4.62
CA MET A 61 -2.05 6.32 -6.07
C MET A 61 -1.61 4.94 -6.58
N ARG A 62 -0.48 4.41 -6.10
CA ARG A 62 -0.04 3.04 -6.41
C ARG A 62 -1.04 2.02 -5.89
N SER A 63 -1.55 2.20 -4.67
CA SER A 63 -2.59 1.34 -4.09
C SER A 63 -3.86 1.32 -4.94
N ALA A 64 -4.32 2.48 -5.41
CA ALA A 64 -5.50 2.61 -6.25
C ALA A 64 -5.35 1.91 -7.61
N LYS A 65 -4.15 1.89 -8.21
CA LYS A 65 -3.89 1.12 -9.43
C LYS A 65 -4.11 -0.39 -9.23
N TYR A 66 -3.85 -0.90 -8.03
CA TYR A 66 -4.11 -2.29 -7.68
C TYR A 66 -5.56 -2.56 -7.26
N ALA A 67 -6.43 -1.54 -7.22
CA ALA A 67 -7.80 -1.71 -6.75
C ALA A 67 -8.63 -2.69 -7.56
N ILE A 68 -8.43 -2.72 -8.89
CA ILE A 68 -9.13 -3.64 -9.78
C ILE A 68 -8.84 -5.10 -9.40
N LEU A 69 -7.59 -5.40 -9.02
CA LEU A 69 -7.18 -6.74 -8.60
C LEU A 69 -7.91 -7.17 -7.33
N ILE A 70 -7.98 -6.28 -6.34
CA ILE A 70 -8.67 -6.54 -5.07
C ILE A 70 -10.14 -6.82 -5.31
N ILE A 71 -10.81 -5.98 -6.11
CA ILE A 71 -12.23 -6.11 -6.40
C ILE A 71 -12.51 -7.43 -7.12
N LEU A 72 -11.75 -7.74 -8.17
CA LEU A 72 -11.94 -8.94 -8.98
C LEU A 72 -11.70 -10.21 -8.16
N LEU A 73 -10.66 -10.24 -7.33
CA LEU A 73 -10.42 -11.39 -6.46
C LEU A 73 -11.50 -11.53 -5.39
N THR A 74 -11.89 -10.43 -4.76
CA THR A 74 -12.92 -10.44 -3.71
C THR A 74 -14.24 -10.97 -4.28
N PHE A 75 -14.64 -10.54 -5.47
CA PHE A 75 -15.83 -11.06 -6.15
C PHE A 75 -15.67 -12.53 -6.53
N GLY A 76 -14.49 -12.94 -7.01
CA GLY A 76 -14.20 -14.35 -7.27
C GLY A 76 -14.38 -15.22 -6.03
N VAL A 77 -13.95 -14.76 -4.87
CA VAL A 77 -14.05 -15.52 -3.61
C VAL A 77 -15.49 -15.59 -3.12
N ILE A 78 -16.26 -14.51 -3.26
CA ILE A 78 -17.71 -14.52 -2.98
C ILE A 78 -18.38 -15.54 -3.89
N PHE A 79 -18.06 -15.54 -5.19
CA PHE A 79 -18.59 -16.47 -6.16
C PHE A 79 -18.26 -17.94 -5.85
N PHE A 80 -17.00 -18.24 -5.50
CA PHE A 80 -16.60 -19.58 -5.05
C PHE A 80 -17.33 -20.01 -3.77
N THR A 81 -17.52 -19.07 -2.85
CA THR A 81 -18.27 -19.31 -1.60
C THR A 81 -19.76 -19.53 -1.88
N GLU A 82 -20.31 -18.81 -2.86
CA GLU A 82 -21.69 -18.93 -3.32
C GLU A 82 -21.99 -20.34 -3.83
N ILE A 83 -21.14 -20.83 -4.73
CA ILE A 83 -21.22 -22.18 -5.30
C ILE A 83 -21.09 -23.24 -4.20
N MET A 84 -20.08 -23.12 -3.34
CA MET A 84 -19.80 -24.14 -2.32
C MET A 84 -20.90 -24.23 -1.25
N ASN A 85 -21.59 -23.13 -0.94
CA ASN A 85 -22.64 -23.10 0.07
C ASN A 85 -24.07 -23.21 -0.49
N ASN A 86 -24.26 -23.25 -1.82
CA ASN A 86 -25.57 -23.21 -2.47
C ASN A 86 -26.46 -22.05 -1.99
N THR A 87 -25.86 -20.93 -1.59
CA THR A 87 -26.57 -19.74 -1.13
C THR A 87 -26.68 -18.76 -2.27
N ARG A 88 -27.88 -18.33 -2.68
CA ARG A 88 -28.03 -17.31 -3.72
C ARG A 88 -27.73 -15.93 -3.15
N ILE A 89 -26.67 -15.28 -3.64
CA ILE A 89 -26.30 -13.93 -3.23
C ILE A 89 -26.93 -12.96 -4.24
N HIS A 90 -27.73 -12.01 -3.76
CA HIS A 90 -28.38 -11.04 -4.65
C HIS A 90 -27.36 -10.04 -5.22
N ALA A 91 -27.57 -9.58 -6.45
CA ALA A 91 -26.69 -8.58 -7.11
C ALA A 91 -26.47 -7.31 -6.27
N LEU A 92 -27.46 -6.90 -5.47
CA LEU A 92 -27.35 -5.78 -4.55
C LEU A 92 -26.27 -6.02 -3.48
N GLN A 93 -26.10 -7.26 -3.01
CA GLN A 93 -25.08 -7.61 -2.01
C GLN A 93 -23.67 -7.51 -2.60
N TYR A 94 -23.48 -7.93 -3.85
CA TYR A 94 -22.22 -7.72 -4.57
C TYR A 94 -21.89 -6.23 -4.71
N LEU A 95 -22.89 -5.40 -5.03
CA LEU A 95 -22.72 -3.95 -5.12
C LEU A 95 -22.31 -3.35 -3.77
N LEU A 96 -22.95 -3.75 -2.67
CA LEU A 96 -22.60 -3.25 -1.33
C LEU A 96 -21.15 -3.63 -0.95
N VAL A 97 -20.71 -4.85 -1.25
CA VAL A 97 -19.32 -5.25 -1.01
C VAL A 97 -18.36 -4.44 -1.89
N GLY A 98 -18.69 -4.23 -3.16
CA GLY A 98 -17.91 -3.37 -4.05
C GLY A 98 -17.78 -1.94 -3.52
N LEU A 99 -18.86 -1.36 -3.01
CA LEU A 99 -18.82 -0.05 -2.37
C LEU A 99 -17.96 -0.04 -1.10
N ALA A 100 -18.01 -1.09 -0.28
CA ALA A 100 -17.13 -1.22 0.88
C ALA A 100 -15.64 -1.25 0.49
N LEU A 101 -15.30 -1.93 -0.61
CA LEU A 101 -13.94 -1.93 -1.16
C LEU A 101 -13.55 -0.56 -1.73
N CYS A 102 -14.48 0.20 -2.31
CA CYS A 102 -14.21 1.59 -2.71
C CYS A 102 -13.96 2.50 -1.51
N LEU A 103 -14.74 2.34 -0.44
CA LEU A 103 -14.58 3.12 0.79
C LEU A 103 -13.22 2.91 1.45
N PHE A 104 -12.63 1.72 1.34
CA PHE A 104 -11.27 1.45 1.79
C PHE A 104 -10.25 2.47 1.26
N TYR A 105 -10.31 2.79 -0.04
CA TYR A 105 -9.36 3.74 -0.66
C TYR A 105 -9.60 5.18 -0.19
N SER A 106 -10.86 5.56 -0.02
CA SER A 106 -11.21 6.88 0.53
C SER A 106 -10.72 7.03 1.97
N LEU A 107 -10.94 6.00 2.81
CA LEU A 107 -10.46 5.93 4.18
C LEU A 107 -8.93 5.94 4.25
N LEU A 108 -8.26 5.13 3.41
CA LEU A 108 -6.80 5.06 3.33
C LEU A 108 -6.22 6.45 3.03
N LEU A 109 -6.76 7.15 2.04
CA LEU A 109 -6.31 8.47 1.67
C LEU A 109 -6.49 9.46 2.83
N SER A 110 -7.70 9.55 3.38
CA SER A 110 -8.04 10.47 4.47
C SER A 110 -7.21 10.22 5.74
N PHE A 111 -7.04 8.96 6.16
CA PHE A 111 -6.23 8.65 7.34
C PHE A 111 -4.74 8.83 7.09
N SER A 112 -4.27 8.59 5.86
CA SER A 112 -2.87 8.78 5.53
C SER A 112 -2.45 10.24 5.76
N GLU A 113 -3.29 11.21 5.39
CA GLU A 113 -3.01 12.64 5.56
C GLU A 113 -2.72 13.04 7.01
N HIS A 114 -3.33 12.35 7.98
CA HIS A 114 -3.20 12.70 9.40
C HIS A 114 -2.17 11.86 10.16
N VAL A 115 -2.05 10.56 9.86
CA VAL A 115 -1.36 9.60 10.75
C VAL A 115 -0.15 8.92 10.11
N GLY A 116 0.05 9.04 8.79
CA GLY A 116 1.08 8.26 8.08
C GLY A 116 0.49 7.06 7.30
N PHE A 117 1.18 6.57 6.27
CA PHE A 117 0.63 5.56 5.35
C PHE A 117 0.44 4.20 6.02
N ASN A 118 1.48 3.71 6.71
CA ASN A 118 1.46 2.41 7.37
C ASN A 118 0.33 2.27 8.42
N PRO A 119 0.17 3.19 9.39
CA PRO A 119 -0.92 3.10 10.35
C PRO A 119 -2.29 3.34 9.70
N ALA A 120 -2.39 4.23 8.70
CA ALA A 120 -3.63 4.42 7.95
C ALA A 120 -4.07 3.15 7.20
N TYR A 121 -3.12 2.45 6.58
CA TYR A 121 -3.38 1.20 5.87
C TYR A 121 -3.90 0.10 6.80
N LEU A 122 -3.25 -0.09 7.95
CA LEU A 122 -3.71 -1.06 8.95
C LEU A 122 -5.11 -0.73 9.46
N LEU A 123 -5.39 0.54 9.77
CA LEU A 123 -6.69 0.95 10.28
C LEU A 123 -7.79 0.78 9.22
N SER A 124 -7.57 1.27 8.00
CA SER A 124 -8.54 1.18 6.91
C SER A 124 -8.80 -0.27 6.50
N SER A 125 -7.75 -1.10 6.39
CA SER A 125 -7.92 -2.51 6.03
C SER A 125 -8.67 -3.28 7.12
N ALA A 126 -8.35 -3.06 8.40
CA ALA A 126 -9.07 -3.68 9.51
C ALA A 126 -10.56 -3.32 9.50
N LEU A 127 -10.88 -2.03 9.32
CA LEU A 127 -12.27 -1.56 9.22
C LEU A 127 -13.02 -2.22 8.06
N THR A 128 -12.40 -2.30 6.87
CA THR A 128 -13.02 -2.93 5.71
C THR A 128 -13.17 -4.44 5.88
N ILE A 129 -12.19 -5.13 6.46
CA ILE A 129 -12.27 -6.58 6.74
C ILE A 129 -13.39 -6.89 7.73
N ILE A 130 -13.54 -6.09 8.78
CA ILE A 130 -14.62 -6.23 9.77
C ILE A 130 -15.98 -5.96 9.11
N LEU A 131 -16.09 -4.90 8.31
CA LEU A 131 -17.32 -4.54 7.61
C LEU A 131 -17.78 -5.64 6.64
N VAL A 132 -16.89 -6.07 5.74
CA VAL A 132 -17.18 -7.12 4.74
C VAL A 132 -17.39 -8.48 5.41
N GLY A 133 -16.56 -8.83 6.39
CA GLY A 133 -16.67 -10.06 7.16
C GLY A 133 -17.98 -10.17 7.95
N GLY A 134 -18.34 -9.10 8.65
CA GLY A 134 -19.59 -8.99 9.39
C GLY A 134 -20.81 -9.02 8.47
N TYR A 135 -20.74 -8.36 7.31
CA TYR A 135 -21.79 -8.40 6.31
C TYR A 135 -22.02 -9.82 5.77
N MET A 136 -20.93 -10.54 5.43
CA MET A 136 -21.00 -11.94 4.99
C MET A 136 -21.53 -12.88 6.07
N PHE A 137 -21.23 -12.62 7.35
CA PHE A 137 -21.82 -13.36 8.46
C PHE A 137 -23.34 -13.17 8.51
N GLY A 138 -23.82 -11.94 8.34
CA GLY A 138 -25.23 -11.61 8.31
C GLY A 138 -26.00 -12.29 7.17
N ILE A 139 -25.40 -12.35 5.97
CA ILE A 139 -26.02 -12.99 4.79
C ILE A 139 -26.10 -14.50 4.97
N THR A 140 -24.97 -15.13 5.27
CA THR A 140 -24.85 -16.60 5.19
C THR A 140 -25.35 -17.28 6.47
N LYS A 141 -25.53 -16.53 7.57
CA LYS A 141 -25.88 -17.00 8.93
C LYS A 141 -25.01 -18.16 9.46
N LYS A 142 -23.87 -18.42 8.81
CA LYS A 142 -22.91 -19.48 9.12
C LYS A 142 -21.54 -18.85 9.33
N LYS A 143 -20.83 -19.29 10.38
CA LYS A 143 -19.49 -18.75 10.71
C LYS A 143 -18.40 -19.14 9.70
N LYS A 144 -18.48 -20.35 9.14
CA LYS A 144 -17.47 -20.86 8.18
C LYS A 144 -17.21 -19.93 6.97
N PRO A 145 -18.21 -19.56 6.16
CA PRO A 145 -17.99 -18.73 4.97
C PRO A 145 -17.51 -17.31 5.29
N SER A 146 -18.06 -16.69 6.33
CA SER A 146 -17.61 -15.37 6.79
C SER A 146 -16.13 -15.40 7.21
N LEU A 147 -15.71 -16.44 7.93
CA LEU A 147 -14.32 -16.56 8.38
C LEU A 147 -13.35 -16.84 7.22
N ILE A 148 -13.74 -17.67 6.25
CA ILE A 148 -12.97 -17.89 5.01
C ILE A 148 -12.81 -16.56 4.26
N MET A 149 -13.89 -15.79 4.13
CA MET A 149 -13.88 -14.51 3.43
C MET A 149 -12.97 -13.49 4.12
N SER A 150 -13.12 -13.27 5.43
CA SER A 150 -12.28 -12.35 6.18
C SER A 150 -10.80 -12.78 6.18
N GLY A 151 -10.53 -14.08 6.30
CA GLY A 151 -9.17 -14.61 6.25
C GLY A 151 -8.49 -14.35 4.90
N LEU A 152 -9.20 -14.60 3.81
CA LEU A 152 -8.68 -14.34 2.47
C LEU A 152 -8.50 -12.85 2.19
N LEU A 153 -9.45 -12.00 2.62
CA LEU A 153 -9.31 -10.55 2.53
C LEU A 153 -8.07 -10.06 3.30
N THR A 154 -7.81 -10.62 4.48
CA THR A 154 -6.64 -10.31 5.30
C THR A 154 -5.35 -10.65 4.56
N ILE A 155 -5.25 -11.87 4.02
CA ILE A 155 -4.07 -12.31 3.25
C ILE A 155 -3.84 -11.37 2.05
N LEU A 156 -4.90 -11.00 1.35
CA LEU A 156 -4.82 -10.11 0.21
C LEU A 156 -4.36 -8.70 0.60
N TYR A 157 -4.90 -8.12 1.68
CA TYR A 157 -4.44 -6.81 2.16
C TYR A 157 -3.00 -6.84 2.66
N ILE A 158 -2.53 -7.93 3.28
CA ILE A 158 -1.12 -8.10 3.65
C ILE A 158 -0.24 -8.16 2.39
N TYR A 159 -0.65 -8.94 1.38
CA TYR A 159 0.08 -9.04 0.12
C TYR A 159 0.21 -7.69 -0.58
N ILE A 160 -0.88 -6.91 -0.64
CA ILE A 160 -0.87 -5.56 -1.22
C ILE A 160 0.03 -4.61 -0.42
N PHE A 161 0.03 -4.71 0.91
CA PHE A 161 0.92 -3.93 1.76
C PHE A 161 2.39 -4.19 1.41
N VAL A 162 2.78 -5.47 1.29
CA VAL A 162 4.13 -5.87 0.87
C VAL A 162 4.43 -5.35 -0.54
N LEU A 163 3.49 -5.43 -1.47
CA LEU A 163 3.67 -4.89 -2.83
C LEU A 163 3.95 -3.40 -2.87
N ILE A 164 3.24 -2.62 -2.04
CA ILE A 164 3.41 -1.17 -1.98
C ILE A 164 4.77 -0.80 -1.38
N GLN A 165 5.23 -1.57 -0.39
CA GLN A 165 6.55 -1.37 0.24
C GLN A 165 7.71 -1.71 -0.71
N LEU A 166 7.53 -2.65 -1.62
CA LEU A 166 8.53 -3.10 -2.59
C LEU A 166 8.57 -2.16 -3.82
N GLU A 167 9.11 -0.96 -3.67
CA GLU A 167 9.20 0.01 -4.76
C GLU A 167 9.92 -0.52 -6.02
N THR A 168 11.05 -1.21 -5.84
CA THR A 168 11.88 -1.74 -6.94
C THR A 168 11.47 -3.13 -7.42
N PHE A 169 10.76 -3.90 -6.60
CA PHE A 169 10.35 -5.28 -6.91
C PHE A 169 8.85 -5.46 -7.12
N ALA A 170 8.09 -4.36 -7.23
CA ALA A 170 6.63 -4.40 -7.34
C ALA A 170 6.12 -5.29 -8.49
N LEU A 171 6.76 -5.22 -9.66
CA LEU A 171 6.38 -6.05 -10.82
C LEU A 171 6.64 -7.54 -10.59
N LEU A 172 7.78 -7.88 -9.98
CA LEU A 172 8.17 -9.26 -9.69
C LEU A 172 7.23 -9.86 -8.64
N ALA A 173 7.08 -9.19 -7.51
CA ALA A 173 6.18 -9.62 -6.45
C ALA A 173 4.73 -9.69 -6.97
N GLY A 174 4.31 -8.71 -7.78
CA GLY A 174 2.98 -8.58 -8.35
C GLY A 174 2.61 -9.77 -9.25
N SER A 175 3.49 -10.08 -10.20
CA SER A 175 3.31 -11.19 -11.13
C SER A 175 3.37 -12.55 -10.43
N LEU A 176 4.28 -12.74 -9.47
CA LEU A 176 4.37 -13.98 -8.69
C LEU A 176 3.10 -14.21 -7.86
N GLY A 177 2.58 -13.21 -7.16
CA GLY A 177 1.37 -13.37 -6.37
C GLY A 177 0.13 -13.57 -7.24
N LEU A 178 0.01 -12.86 -8.37
CA LEU A 178 -1.03 -13.13 -9.38
C LEU A 178 -0.97 -14.57 -9.90
N PHE A 179 0.23 -15.10 -10.17
CA PHE A 179 0.43 -16.46 -10.60
C PHE A 179 -0.02 -17.48 -9.54
N ILE A 180 0.38 -17.28 -8.28
CA ILE A 180 -0.04 -18.14 -7.15
C ILE A 180 -1.56 -18.11 -6.98
N ILE A 181 -2.16 -16.92 -7.00
CA ILE A 181 -3.60 -16.73 -6.91
C ILE A 181 -4.31 -17.48 -8.03
N LEU A 182 -3.85 -17.33 -9.27
CA LEU A 182 -4.42 -18.03 -10.42
C LEU A 182 -4.29 -19.55 -10.26
N ALA A 183 -3.14 -20.05 -9.81
CA ALA A 183 -2.93 -21.47 -9.54
C ALA A 183 -3.91 -22.01 -8.47
N ILE A 184 -4.13 -21.25 -7.40
CA ILE A 184 -5.10 -21.59 -6.35
C ILE A 184 -6.51 -21.64 -6.95
N VAL A 185 -6.91 -20.60 -7.69
CA VAL A 185 -8.23 -20.52 -8.35
C VAL A 185 -8.44 -21.71 -9.29
N MET A 186 -7.45 -22.04 -10.13
CA MET A 186 -7.51 -23.19 -11.03
C MET A 186 -7.65 -24.51 -10.26
N TYR A 187 -6.91 -24.67 -9.16
CA TYR A 187 -6.98 -25.87 -8.32
C TYR A 187 -8.35 -26.03 -7.64
N PHE A 188 -8.90 -24.95 -7.08
CA PHE A 188 -10.22 -24.98 -6.45
C PHE A 188 -11.35 -25.13 -7.48
N SER A 189 -11.21 -24.54 -8.67
CA SER A 189 -12.17 -24.72 -9.76
C SER A 189 -12.34 -26.18 -10.15
N LYS A 190 -11.32 -27.03 -9.98
CA LYS A 190 -11.40 -28.47 -10.27
C LYS A 190 -12.24 -29.24 -9.25
N LYS A 191 -12.40 -28.72 -8.02
CA LYS A 191 -13.22 -29.34 -6.97
C LYS A 191 -14.69 -28.95 -7.05
N ILE A 192 -15.05 -28.05 -7.96
CA ILE A 192 -16.43 -27.66 -8.21
C ILE A 192 -16.96 -28.55 -9.31
N ASP A 193 -17.97 -29.36 -8.99
CA ASP A 193 -18.81 -30.02 -9.99
C ASP A 193 -19.60 -28.95 -10.72
N TRP A 194 -19.03 -28.49 -11.84
CA TRP A 194 -19.68 -27.56 -12.76
C TRP A 194 -20.81 -28.23 -13.55
N PHE A 195 -20.76 -29.56 -13.69
CA PHE A 195 -21.76 -30.36 -14.38
C PHE A 195 -22.29 -31.40 -13.39
N ASN A 196 -23.43 -31.10 -12.77
CA ASN A 196 -24.32 -32.16 -12.31
C ASN A 196 -25.04 -32.69 -13.55
N GLU A 197 -24.52 -33.75 -14.14
CA GLU A 197 -25.36 -34.89 -14.53
C GLU A 197 -25.25 -35.96 -13.45
#